data_AF-A0A1I4WRM0-F1
#
_entry.id   AF-A0A1I4WRM0-F1
#
_cell.length_a   1.000
_cell.length_b   1.000
_cell.length_c   1.000
_cell.angle_alpha   90.00
_cell.angle_beta   90.00
_cell.angle_gamma   90.00
#
_symmetry.space_group_name_H-M   'P 1'
#
loop_
_entity.id
_entity.type
_entity.pdbx_description
1 polymer ?
#
loop_
_entity_poly.entity_id
_entity_poly.type
_entity_poly.pdbx_seq_one_letter_code
_entity_poly.pdbx_strand_id
1 'polypeptide(L)'
;MIDFSQEDKELILSAFEFEKETLSKDEYEKENLTIVYKITHELGKQDPVLSKEDLDLIIEYLGILHHNKTDYTQSKVLELERRIKDWNKEL
;
A
#
# COMPACT_ATOMS: atom_id res chain seq x y z
N MET A 1 14.68 -8.85 -2.33
CA MET A 1 14.63 -7.39 -2.57
C MET A 1 13.31 -7.11 -3.24
N ILE A 2 12.53 -6.18 -2.72
CA ILE A 2 11.19 -5.91 -3.23
C ILE A 2 11.31 -4.95 -4.41
N ASP A 3 10.83 -5.39 -5.56
CA ASP A 3 10.89 -4.61 -6.81
C ASP A 3 9.48 -4.13 -7.18
N PHE A 4 9.18 -2.90 -6.76
CA PHE A 4 7.96 -2.21 -7.16
C PHE A 4 8.21 -1.44 -8.45
N SER A 5 7.40 -1.73 -9.48
CA SER A 5 7.30 -0.88 -10.65
C SER A 5 6.71 0.48 -10.31
N GLN A 6 6.87 1.45 -11.22
CA GLN A 6 6.25 2.77 -11.05
C GLN A 6 4.73 2.68 -10.88
N GLU A 7 4.08 1.78 -11.62
CA GLU A 7 2.65 1.55 -11.51
C GLU A 7 2.25 0.95 -10.16
N ASP A 8 3.05 0.02 -9.62
CA ASP A 8 2.80 -0.54 -8.29
C ASP A 8 2.85 0.57 -7.22
N LYS A 9 3.85 1.45 -7.31
CA LYS A 9 4.02 2.58 -6.39
C LYS A 9 2.82 3.52 -6.47
N GLU A 10 2.38 3.88 -7.67
CA GLU A 10 1.21 4.74 -7.89
C GLU A 10 -0.07 4.14 -7.33
N LEU A 11 -0.25 2.83 -7.45
CA LEU A 11 -1.41 2.12 -6.91
C LEU A 11 -1.42 2.12 -5.38
N ILE A 12 -0.26 1.91 -4.74
CA ILE A 12 -0.12 1.94 -3.28
C ILE A 12 -0.37 3.36 -2.75
N LEU A 13 0.21 4.37 -3.39
CA LEU A 13 -0.01 5.77 -3.01
C LEU A 13 -1.47 6.17 -3.16
N SER A 14 -2.13 5.72 -4.23
CA SER A 14 -3.57 5.92 -4.44
C SER A 14 -4.41 5.28 -3.34
N ALA A 15 -4.06 4.08 -2.89
CA ALA A 15 -4.74 3.41 -1.79
C ALA A 15 -4.60 4.19 -0.47
N PHE A 16 -3.41 4.71 -0.18
CA PHE A 16 -3.17 5.54 1.00
C PHE A 16 -3.91 6.87 0.96
N GLU A 17 -3.97 7.50 -0.20
CA GLU A 17 -4.71 8.75 -0.40
C GLU A 17 -6.22 8.53 -0.29
N PHE A 18 -6.74 7.48 -0.92
CA PHE A 18 -8.15 7.11 -0.83
C PHE A 18 -8.57 6.92 0.63
N GLU A 19 -7.82 6.12 1.40
CA GLU A 19 -8.14 5.86 2.81
C GLU A 19 -8.12 7.13 3.67
N LYS A 20 -7.18 8.04 3.38
CA LYS A 20 -7.08 9.34 4.06
C LYS A 20 -8.26 10.25 3.76
N GLU A 21 -8.83 10.17 2.56
CA GLU A 21 -10.02 10.93 2.16
C GLU A 21 -11.32 10.32 2.71
N THR A 22 -11.38 9.00 2.87
CA THR A 22 -12.59 8.29 3.33
C THR A 22 -12.69 8.15 4.84
N LEU A 23 -11.59 8.04 5.58
CA LEU A 23 -11.62 8.01 7.04
C LEU A 23 -11.82 9.40 7.62
N SER A 24 -12.65 9.50 8.67
CA SER A 24 -12.65 10.69 9.51
C SER A 24 -11.26 10.85 10.15
N LYS A 25 -10.79 12.10 10.34
CA LYS A 25 -9.47 12.39 10.97
C LYS A 25 -9.24 11.69 12.33
N ASP A 26 -10.31 11.21 12.96
CA ASP A 26 -10.29 10.55 14.26
C ASP A 26 -10.11 9.02 14.17
N GLU A 27 -10.43 8.38 13.03
CA GLU A 27 -10.24 6.94 12.79
C GLU A 27 -8.90 6.61 12.13
N TYR A 28 -8.28 7.58 11.46
CA TYR A 28 -6.92 7.45 10.94
C TYR A 28 -5.93 7.63 12.10
N GLU A 29 -5.68 6.54 12.84
CA GLU A 29 -4.82 6.54 14.01
C GLU A 29 -3.45 7.18 13.68
N LYS A 30 -2.92 7.96 14.62
CA LYS A 30 -1.64 8.68 14.46
C LYS A 30 -0.47 7.74 14.13
N GLU A 31 -0.54 6.49 14.59
CA GLU A 31 0.43 5.44 14.30
C GLU A 31 0.37 5.06 12.81
N ASN A 32 -0.82 4.86 12.25
CA ASN A 32 -1.02 4.60 10.82
C ASN A 32 -0.48 5.74 9.95
N LEU A 33 -0.67 7.02 10.33
CA LEU A 33 -0.08 8.15 9.59
C LEU A 33 1.44 8.10 9.55
N THR A 34 2.07 7.70 10.66
CA THR A 34 3.53 7.63 10.76
C THR A 34 4.07 6.51 9.88
N ILE A 35 3.41 5.35 9.91
CA ILE A 35 3.79 4.18 9.10
C ILE A 35 3.56 4.47 7.61
N VAL A 36 2.41 5.03 7.22
CA VAL A 36 2.12 5.40 5.83
C VAL A 36 3.12 6.43 5.29
N TYR A 37 3.53 7.40 6.11
CA TYR A 37 4.58 8.35 5.73
C TYR A 37 5.93 7.65 5.50
N LYS A 38 6.32 6.73 6.40
CA LYS A 38 7.52 5.92 6.25
C LYS A 38 7.49 5.11 4.95
N ILE A 39 6.39 4.39 4.68
CA ILE A 39 6.25 3.58 3.46
C ILE A 39 6.32 4.45 2.22
N THR A 40 5.59 5.57 2.20
CA THR A 40 5.61 6.54 1.09
C THR A 40 7.02 7.05 0.81
N HIS A 41 7.78 7.34 1.86
CA HIS A 41 9.16 7.77 1.74
C HIS A 41 10.07 6.66 1.17
N GLU A 42 9.93 5.42 1.62
CA GLU A 42 10.68 4.27 1.09
C GLU A 42 10.36 3.99 -0.37
N LEU A 43 9.09 4.04 -0.78
CA LEU A 43 8.67 3.83 -2.17
C LEU A 43 9.28 4.85 -3.13
N GLY A 44 9.59 6.06 -2.66
CA GLY A 44 10.29 7.10 -3.43
C GLY A 44 11.77 6.80 -3.70
N LYS A 45 12.35 5.79 -3.03
CA LYS A 45 13.74 5.39 -3.22
C LYS A 45 13.87 4.40 -4.38
N GLN A 46 15.11 4.27 -4.86
CA GLN A 46 15.46 3.27 -5.87
C GLN A 46 15.33 1.85 -5.30
N ASP A 47 15.78 1.64 -4.06
CA ASP A 47 15.74 0.36 -3.35
C ASP A 47 14.93 0.50 -2.04
N PRO A 48 13.59 0.33 -2.09
CA PRO A 48 12.75 0.46 -0.91
C PRO A 48 13.05 -0.65 0.11
N VAL A 49 13.21 -0.27 1.39
CA VAL A 49 13.38 -1.21 2.50
C VAL A 49 12.10 -1.23 3.33
N LEU A 50 11.26 -2.22 3.06
CA LEU A 50 9.99 -2.43 3.77
C LEU A 50 10.06 -3.64 4.69
N SER A 51 9.52 -3.50 5.90
CA SER A 51 9.33 -4.61 6.82
C SER A 51 8.09 -5.42 6.44
N LYS A 52 7.93 -6.57 7.07
CA LYS A 52 6.71 -7.38 6.98
C LYS A 52 5.44 -6.60 7.34
N GLU A 53 5.50 -5.84 8.43
CA GLU A 53 4.40 -4.99 8.88
C GLU A 53 4.05 -3.90 7.84
N ASP A 54 5.06 -3.33 7.18
CA ASP A 54 4.84 -2.35 6.10
C ASP A 54 4.08 -3.01 4.93
N LEU A 55 4.41 -4.25 4.58
CA LEU A 55 3.74 -5.01 3.51
C LEU A 55 2.31 -5.41 3.87
N ASP A 56 2.08 -5.81 5.12
CA ASP A 56 0.74 -6.15 5.62
C ASP A 56 -0.19 -4.92 5.54
N LEU A 57 0.32 -3.74 5.93
CA LEU A 57 -0.41 -2.49 5.82
C LEU A 57 -0.73 -2.14 4.35
N ILE A 58 0.23 -2.31 3.43
CA ILE A 58 -0.04 -2.08 2.00
C ILE A 58 -1.17 -2.99 1.50
N ILE A 59 -1.16 -4.28 1.87
CA ILE A 59 -2.22 -5.23 1.48
C ILE A 59 -3.58 -4.78 2.02
N GLU A 60 -3.64 -4.34 3.27
CA GLU A 60 -4.88 -3.84 3.88
C GLU A 60 -5.47 -2.68 3.08
N TYR A 61 -4.65 -1.66 2.78
CA TYR A 61 -5.10 -0.47 2.05
C TYR A 61 -5.48 -0.77 0.60
N LEU A 62 -4.74 -1.66 -0.08
CA LEU A 62 -5.11 -2.15 -1.41
C LEU A 62 -6.46 -2.88 -1.39
N GLY A 63 -6.73 -3.65 -0.34
CA GLY A 63 -8.01 -4.33 -0.14
C GLY A 63 -9.17 -3.35 0.02
N ILE A 64 -8.95 -2.22 0.71
CA ILE A 64 -9.95 -1.16 0.84
C ILE A 64 -10.21 -0.47 -0.50
N LEU A 65 -9.14 -0.16 -1.25
CA LEU A 65 -9.25 0.41 -2.59
C LEU A 65 -10.04 -0.51 -3.54
N HIS A 66 -9.84 -1.83 -3.43
CA HIS A 66 -10.56 -2.85 -4.20
C HIS A 66 -12.05 -2.95 -3.85
N HIS A 67 -12.40 -2.94 -2.55
CA HIS A 67 -13.79 -3.06 -2.11
C HIS A 67 -14.66 -1.86 -2.50
N ASN A 68 -14.07 -0.67 -2.66
CA ASN A 68 -14.80 0.55 -2.96
C ASN A 68 -15.12 0.77 -4.45
N LYS A 69 -14.91 -0.23 -5.32
CA LYS A 69 -15.27 -0.19 -6.77
C LYS A 69 -14.80 1.09 -7.48
N THR A 70 -13.58 1.50 -7.20
CA THR A 70 -12.93 2.66 -7.79
C THR A 70 -12.54 2.39 -9.25
N ASP A 71 -12.14 3.44 -9.99
CA ASP A 71 -11.72 3.35 -11.41
C ASP A 71 -10.42 2.54 -11.63
N TYR A 72 -9.80 2.03 -10.56
CA TYR A 72 -8.62 1.20 -10.65
C TYR A 72 -8.97 -0.19 -11.18
N THR A 73 -8.11 -0.73 -12.05
CA THR A 73 -8.32 -2.06 -12.61
C THR A 73 -8.18 -3.09 -11.49
N GLN A 74 -9.29 -3.71 -11.07
CA GLN A 74 -9.32 -4.73 -10.00
C GLN A 74 -8.26 -5.81 -10.19
N SER A 75 -8.01 -6.23 -11.44
CA SER A 75 -6.97 -7.21 -11.78
C SER A 75 -5.56 -6.77 -11.36
N LYS A 76 -5.23 -5.47 -11.48
CA LYS A 76 -3.91 -4.94 -11.11
C LYS A 76 -3.73 -4.87 -9.59
N VAL A 77 -4.77 -4.48 -8.86
CA VAL A 77 -4.77 -4.50 -7.39
C VAL A 77 -4.54 -5.92 -6.87
N LEU A 78 -5.27 -6.89 -7.42
CA LEU A 78 -5.12 -8.30 -7.03
C LEU A 78 -3.75 -8.88 -7.40
N GLU A 79 -3.20 -8.50 -8.56
CA GLU A 79 -1.86 -8.92 -8.97
C GLU A 79 -0.79 -8.36 -8.03
N LEU A 80 -0.89 -7.08 -7.67
CA LEU A 80 0.02 -6.43 -6.73
C LEU A 80 -0.09 -7.06 -5.34
N GLU A 81 -1.29 -7.26 -4.81
CA GLU A 81 -1.50 -7.94 -3.54
C GLU A 81 -0.86 -9.33 -3.51
N ARG A 82 -1.00 -10.09 -4.60
CA ARG A 82 -0.40 -11.42 -4.71
C ARG A 82 1.12 -11.34 -4.66
N ARG A 83 1.73 -10.43 -5.42
CA ARG A 83 3.19 -10.22 -5.40
C ARG A 83 3.69 -9.83 -4.00
N ILE A 84 2.98 -8.93 -3.32
CA ILE A 84 3.32 -8.52 -1.95
C ILE A 84 3.21 -9.69 -0.97
N LYS A 85 2.15 -10.50 -1.08
CA LYS A 85 1.99 -11.73 -0.27
C LYS A 85 3.11 -12.73 -0.49
N ASP A 86 3.64 -12.83 -1.71
CA ASP A 86 4.78 -13.71 -2.00
C ASP A 86 6.08 -13.16 -1.41
N TRP A 87 6.38 -11.86 -1.54
CA TRP A 87 7.54 -11.24 -0.89
C TRP A 87 7.48 -11.34 0.65
N ASN A 88 6.30 -11.19 1.24
CA ASN A 88 6.09 -11.28 2.68
C ASN A 88 6.38 -12.69 3.25
N LYS A 89 6.25 -13.74 2.44
CA LYS A 89 6.67 -15.11 2.83
C LYS A 89 8.19 -15.29 2.83
N GLU A 90 8.91 -14.44 2.11
CA GLU A 90 10.36 -14.52 1.92
C GLU A 90 11.15 -13.63 2.90
N LEU A 91 10.45 -12.81 3.70
CA LEU A 91 10.99 -11.96 4.78
C LEU A 91 10.84 -12.64 6.16
#